data_AF-A0A534TFM5-F1
#
_entry.id   AF-A0A534TFM5-F1
#
_cell.length_a   1.000
_cell.length_b   1.000
_cell.length_c   1.000
_cell.angle_alpha   90.00
_cell.angle_beta   90.00
_cell.angle_gamma   90.00
#
_symmetry.space_group_name_H-M   'P 1'
#
loop_
_entity.id
_entity.type
_entity.pdbx_description
1 polymer ?
#
loop_
_entity_poly.entity_id
_entity_poly.type
_entity_poly.pdbx_seq_one_letter_code
_entity_poly.pdbx_strand_id
1 'polypeptide(L)'
;MKRVTISSLIFALIFGLLATWLGPKMISYWYSPPVPAGAASAFNCTDAVNWAMNKLVLTQLIGSVIGFAVGMIVGIVMRGKPVPPPAAPPTTKV
;
A
#
# COMPACT_ATOMS: atom_id res chain seq x y z
N MET A 1 -9.67 -18.96 -9.17
CA MET A 1 -9.95 -17.54 -8.82
C MET A 1 -9.15 -17.05 -7.62
N LYS A 2 -9.14 -17.73 -6.46
CA LYS A 2 -8.39 -17.30 -5.25
C LYS A 2 -6.93 -16.88 -5.49
N ARG A 3 -6.17 -17.63 -6.30
CA ARG A 3 -4.76 -17.31 -6.62
C ARG A 3 -4.61 -15.98 -7.35
N VAL A 4 -5.48 -15.68 -8.32
CA VAL A 4 -5.45 -14.43 -9.10
C VAL A 4 -5.80 -13.23 -8.22
N THR A 5 -6.81 -13.36 -7.35
CA THR A 5 -7.19 -12.31 -6.40
C THR A 5 -6.05 -12.00 -5.44
N ILE A 6 -5.41 -13.03 -4.87
CA ILE A 6 -4.26 -12.88 -3.97
C ILE A 6 -3.09 -12.20 -4.69
N SER A 7 -2.75 -12.66 -5.89
CA SER A 7 -1.70 -12.02 -6.69
C SER A 7 -2.01 -10.55 -6.96
N SER A 8 -3.25 -10.20 -7.35
CA SER A 8 -3.64 -8.81 -7.60
C SER A 8 -3.53 -7.93 -6.35
N LEU A 9 -3.89 -8.45 -5.17
CA LEU A 9 -3.80 -7.74 -3.90
C LEU A 9 -2.33 -7.50 -3.50
N ILE A 10 -1.47 -8.50 -3.71
CA ILE A 10 -0.03 -8.38 -3.47
C ILE A 10 0.58 -7.32 -4.39
N PHE A 11 0.27 -7.35 -5.69
CA PHE A 11 0.75 -6.34 -6.63
C PHE A 11 0.21 -4.95 -6.30
N ALA A 12 -1.07 -4.83 -5.94
CA ALA A 12 -1.65 -3.55 -5.53
C ALA A 12 -0.93 -2.96 -4.30
N LEU A 13 -0.58 -3.79 -3.31
CA LEU A 13 0.20 -3.37 -2.15
C LEU A 13 1.62 -2.92 -2.56
N ILE A 14 2.33 -3.71 -3.36
CA ILE A 14 3.69 -3.40 -3.79
C ILE A 14 3.73 -2.10 -4.60
N PHE A 15 2.85 -1.96 -5.60
CA PHE A 15 2.79 -0.77 -6.45
C PHE A 15 2.25 0.45 -5.69
N GLY A 16 1.33 0.28 -4.73
CA GLY A 16 0.88 1.35 -3.86
C GLY A 16 2.00 1.89 -2.95
N LEU A 17 2.80 1.00 -2.37
CA LEU A 17 3.97 1.38 -1.56
C LEU A 17 5.06 2.04 -2.42
N LEU A 18 5.34 1.49 -3.61
CA LEU A 18 6.28 2.10 -4.56
C LEU A 18 5.81 3.49 -4.99
N ALA A 19 4.53 3.68 -5.33
CA ALA A 19 3.99 4.99 -5.72
C ALA A 19 4.10 6.02 -4.59
N THR A 20 3.88 5.59 -3.34
CA THR A 20 3.99 6.44 -2.15
C THR A 20 5.41 6.97 -1.93
N TRP A 21 6.45 6.21 -2.30
CA TRP A 21 7.83 6.62 -2.12
C TRP A 21 8.45 7.25 -3.38
N LEU A 22 8.14 6.69 -4.55
CA LEU A 22 8.70 7.11 -5.84
C LEU A 22 8.04 8.40 -6.35
N GLY A 23 6.74 8.57 -6.15
CA GLY A 23 6.01 9.77 -6.58
C GLY A 23 6.60 11.06 -6.02
N PRO A 24 6.77 11.19 -4.69
CA PRO A 24 7.36 12.37 -4.07
C PRO A 24 8.79 12.67 -4.54
N LYS A 25 9.60 11.63 -4.75
CA LYS A 25 10.96 11.77 -5.27
C LYS A 25 10.98 12.27 -6.71
N MET A 26 10.13 11.72 -7.57
CA MET A 26 10.00 12.18 -8.95
C MET A 26 9.54 13.64 -9.00
N ILE A 27 8.59 14.03 -8.15
CA ILE A 27 8.16 15.44 -8.05
C ILE A 27 9.35 16.33 -7.65
N SER A 28 10.10 15.98 -6.61
CA SER A 28 11.28 16.77 -6.20
C SER A 28 12.35 16.91 -7.29
N TYR A 29 12.53 15.87 -8.12
CA TYR A 29 13.47 15.87 -9.25
C TYR A 29 13.02 16.84 -10.35
N TRP A 30 11.74 16.80 -10.73
CA TRP A 30 11.19 17.70 -11.76
C TRP A 30 11.15 19.17 -11.34
N TYR A 31 11.11 19.44 -10.04
CA TYR A 31 11.13 20.80 -9.48
C TYR A 31 12.53 21.32 -9.15
N SER A 32 13.60 20.54 -9.38
CA SER A 32 14.99 21.01 -9.23
C SER A 32 15.53 21.55 -10.56
N PRO A 33 15.62 22.88 -10.78
CA PRO A 33 16.06 23.42 -12.06
C PRO A 33 17.56 23.11 -12.32
N PRO A 34 17.95 22.75 -13.56
CA PRO A 34 19.33 22.37 -13.90
C PRO A 34 20.31 23.54 -14.07
N VAL A 35 19.95 24.77 -13.68
CA VAL A 35 20.76 25.98 -13.93
C VAL A 35 21.13 26.74 -12.65
N PRO A 36 22.35 27.32 -12.56
CA PRO A 36 22.85 27.94 -11.33
C PRO A 36 22.04 29.19 -10.95
N ALA A 37 21.36 29.10 -9.81
CA ALA A 37 21.03 30.09 -8.76
C ALA A 37 21.05 31.63 -9.01
N GLY A 38 20.93 32.14 -10.24
CA GLY A 38 20.88 33.58 -10.52
C GLY A 38 19.45 34.14 -10.64
N ALA A 39 18.61 33.48 -11.43
CA ALA A 39 17.22 33.90 -11.70
C ALA A 39 16.15 32.96 -11.09
N ALA A 40 16.50 31.70 -10.81
CA ALA A 40 15.59 30.69 -10.25
C ALA A 40 15.43 30.79 -8.72
N SER A 41 16.26 31.59 -8.05
CA SER A 41 16.34 31.73 -6.59
C SER A 41 15.19 32.53 -5.98
N ALA A 42 14.44 33.29 -6.79
CA ALA A 42 13.30 34.08 -6.33
C ALA A 42 12.02 33.25 -6.11
N PHE A 43 11.93 32.05 -6.69
CA PHE A 43 10.81 31.11 -6.55
C PHE A 43 11.31 29.68 -6.26
N ASN A 44 12.36 29.55 -5.45
CA ASN A 44 12.90 28.25 -5.11
C ASN A 44 12.01 27.58 -4.05
N CYS A 45 10.87 27.04 -4.49
CA CYS A 45 9.90 26.35 -3.63
C CYS A 45 10.37 24.95 -3.22
N THR A 46 11.59 24.56 -3.57
CA THR A 46 12.14 23.21 -3.37
C THR A 46 12.03 22.74 -1.92
N ASP A 47 12.31 23.61 -0.95
CA ASP A 47 12.18 23.26 0.48
C ASP A 47 10.72 23.07 0.90
N ALA A 48 9.81 23.93 0.41
CA ALA A 48 8.38 23.78 0.66
C ALA A 48 7.82 22.50 0.02
N VAL A 49 8.27 22.17 -1.19
CA VAL A 49 7.93 20.93 -1.90
C VAL A 49 8.46 19.73 -1.13
N ASN A 50 9.73 19.74 -0.72
CA ASN A 50 10.34 18.65 0.06
C ASN A 50 9.64 18.45 1.39
N TRP A 51 9.28 19.53 2.09
CA TRP A 51 8.51 19.45 3.33
C TRP A 51 7.12 18.84 3.11
N ALA A 52 6.38 19.32 2.11
CA ALA A 52 5.05 18.81 1.78
C ALA A 52 5.10 17.33 1.35
N MET A 53 6.09 16.96 0.54
CA MET A 53 6.34 15.59 0.11
C MET A 53 6.64 14.68 1.30
N ASN A 54 7.46 15.13 2.26
CA ASN A 54 7.75 14.35 3.46
C ASN A 54 6.50 14.14 4.31
N LYS A 55 5.65 15.16 4.46
CA LYS A 55 4.34 15.02 5.14
C LYS A 55 3.42 14.03 4.42
N LEU A 56 3.37 14.07 3.10
CA LEU A 56 2.61 13.14 2.28
C LEU A 56 3.02 11.69 2.54
N VAL A 57 4.33 11.40 2.46
CA VAL A 57 4.87 10.06 2.76
C VAL A 57 4.49 9.62 4.18
N LEU A 58 4.63 10.50 5.17
CA LEU A 58 4.30 10.20 6.57
C LEU A 58 2.82 9.86 6.75
N THR A 59 1.92 10.67 6.18
CA THR A 59 0.47 10.42 6.24
C THR A 59 0.08 9.12 5.56
N GLN A 60 0.75 8.78 4.46
CA GLN A 60 0.45 7.58 3.70
C GLN A 60 0.99 6.33 4.39
N LEU A 61 2.11 6.45 5.12
CA LEU A 61 2.62 5.39 5.99
C LEU A 61 1.66 5.12 7.16
N ILE A 62 1.17 6.18 7.81
CA ILE A 62 0.14 6.08 8.87
C ILE A 62 -1.14 5.42 8.32
N GLY A 63 -1.64 5.90 7.18
CA GLY A 63 -2.83 5.34 6.53
C GLY A 63 -2.64 3.87 6.15
N SER A 64 -1.45 3.48 5.70
CA SER A 64 -1.12 2.08 5.37
C SER A 64 -1.15 1.18 6.60
N VAL A 65 -0.59 1.64 7.73
CA VAL A 65 -0.61 0.91 9.01
C VAL A 65 -2.04 0.72 9.50
N ILE A 66 -2.85 1.78 9.48
CA ILE A 66 -4.26 1.72 9.90
C ILE A 66 -5.05 0.79 8.99
N GLY A 67 -4.90 0.93 7.66
CA GLY A 67 -5.57 0.09 6.68
C GLY A 67 -5.21 -1.39 6.84
N PHE A 68 -3.94 -1.71 7.11
CA PHE A 68 -3.50 -3.08 7.40
C PHE A 68 -4.17 -3.63 8.66
N ALA A 69 -4.20 -2.86 9.74
CA ALA A 69 -4.83 -3.27 11.00
C ALA A 69 -6.33 -3.55 10.82
N VAL A 70 -7.05 -2.64 10.15
CA VAL A 70 -8.48 -2.82 9.85
C VAL A 70 -8.71 -4.03 8.94
N GLY A 71 -7.92 -4.18 7.87
CA GLY A 71 -8.02 -5.30 6.96
C GLY A 71 -7.77 -6.65 7.65
N MET A 72 -6.81 -6.72 8.57
CA MET A 72 -6.56 -7.90 9.41
C MET A 72 -7.76 -8.25 10.29
N ILE A 73 -8.33 -7.26 10.99
CA ILE A 73 -9.50 -7.46 11.85
C ILE A 73 -10.68 -8.00 11.04
N VAL A 74 -11.00 -7.36 9.92
CA VAL A 74 -12.09 -7.79 9.02
C VAL A 74 -11.82 -9.20 8.49
N GLY A 75 -10.58 -9.49 8.06
CA GLY A 75 -10.19 -10.80 7.55
C GLY A 75 -10.33 -11.93 8.59
N ILE A 76 -10.03 -11.64 9.86
CA ILE A 76 -10.21 -12.60 10.97
C ILE A 76 -11.69 -12.79 11.28
N VAL A 77 -12.46 -11.71 11.41
CA VAL A 77 -13.89 -11.75 11.74
C VAL A 77 -14.70 -12.47 10.65
N MET A 78 -14.34 -12.29 9.38
CA MET A 78 -15.05 -12.90 8.26
C MET A 78 -14.54 -14.31 7.89
N ARG A 79 -13.57 -14.86 8.63
CA ARG A 79 -13.02 -16.19 8.33
C ARG A 79 -14.06 -17.27 8.71
N GLY A 80 -14.76 -17.80 7.70
CA GLY A 80 -15.80 -18.83 7.89
C GLY A 80 -15.29 -20.07 8.60
N LYS A 81 -16.17 -20.70 9.41
CA LYS A 81 -15.86 -21.95 10.13
C LYS A 81 -15.52 -23.07 9.13
N PRO A 82 -14.49 -23.89 9.39
CA PRO A 82 -14.20 -25.06 8.57
C PRO A 82 -15.39 -26.02 8.60
N VAL A 83 -15.86 -26.43 7.42
CA VAL A 83 -16.92 -27.44 7.28
C VAL A 83 -16.35 -28.79 7.76
N PRO A 84 -17.00 -29.49 8.71
CA PRO A 84 -16.54 -30.80 9.16
C PRO A 84 -16.45 -31.79 7.99
N PRO A 85 -15.49 -32.72 8.00
CA PRO A 85 -15.45 -33.81 7.03
C PRO A 85 -16.79 -34.57 7.03
N PRO A 86 -17.32 -34.98 5.87
CA PRO A 86 -18.51 -35.82 5.82
C PRO A 86 -18.31 -37.06 6.70
N ALA A 87 -19.27 -37.35 7.58
CA ALA A 87 -19.23 -38.54 8.41
C ALA A 87 -19.13 -39.78 7.51
N ALA A 88 -18.19 -40.68 7.81
CA ALA A 88 -18.00 -41.90 7.04
C ALA A 88 -19.31 -42.71 7.00
N PRO A 89 -19.69 -43.28 5.84
CA PRO A 89 -20.91 -44.06 5.74
C PRO A 89 -20.86 -45.26 6.70
N PRO A 90 -21.99 -45.60 7.36
CA PRO A 90 -22.04 -46.70 8.30
C PRO A 90 -21.68 -48.00 7.58
N THR A 91 -20.69 -48.71 8.10
CA THR A 91 -20.32 -50.04 7.63
C THR A 91 -21.42 -51.01 8.06
N THR A 92 -22.36 -51.28 7.15
CA THR A 92 -23.32 -52.38 7.30
C THR A 92 -22.52 -53.68 7.34
N LYS A 93 -22.28 -54.21 8.54
CA LYS A 93 -21.79 -55.59 8.69
C LYS A 93 -22.94 -56.50 8.29
N VAL A 94 -22.77 -57.19 7.16
CA VAL A 94 -23.60 -58.32 6.71
C VAL A 94 -23.17 -59.56 7.48
#